data_AF-A0A924E8J4-F1
#
_entry.id   AF-A0A924E8J4-F1
#
_cell.length_a   1.000
_cell.length_b   1.000
_cell.length_c   1.000
_cell.angle_alpha   90.00
_cell.angle_beta   90.00
_cell.angle_gamma   90.00
#
_symmetry.space_group_name_H-M   'P 1'
#
loop_
_entity.id
_entity.type
_entity.pdbx_description
1 polymer ?
#
loop_
_entity_poly.entity_id
_entity_poly.type
_entity_poly.pdbx_seq_one_letter_code
_entity_poly.pdbx_strand_id
1 'polypeptide(L)' 'DQIALTLNAVVPGLDEDKFQMLAEAAKQGCPLSKALASVSSITLTATLQDTA' A
#
# COMPACT_ATOMS: atom_id res chain seq x y z
N ASP A 1 11.21 2.02 -16.07
CA ASP A 1 10.67 2.82 -14.95
C ASP A 1 10.02 1.92 -13.91
N GLN A 2 10.49 1.99 -12.67
CA GLN A 2 9.95 1.21 -11.54
C GLN A 2 9.61 2.18 -10.41
N ILE A 3 8.42 2.03 -9.85
CA ILE A 3 7.97 2.78 -8.67
C ILE A 3 7.82 1.78 -7.52
N ALA A 4 8.60 2.00 -6.46
CA ALA A 4 8.49 1.25 -5.22
C ALA A 4 7.88 2.17 -4.15
N LEU A 5 6.72 1.77 -3.64
CA LEU A 5 6.00 2.46 -2.59
C LEU A 5 6.20 1.71 -1.29
N THR A 6 6.61 2.42 -0.24
CA THR A 6 6.72 1.88 1.12
C THR A 6 5.72 2.61 2.00
N LEU A 7 4.82 1.87 2.62
CA LEU A 7 3.82 2.37 3.55
C LEU A 7 4.16 1.83 4.94
N ASN A 8 4.48 2.73 5.87
CA ASN A 8 4.58 2.40 7.29
C ASN A 8 3.45 3.14 8.00
N ALA A 9 2.59 2.41 8.70
CA ALA A 9 1.46 3.01 9.39
C ALA A 9 1.34 2.46 10.80
N VAL A 10 0.94 3.32 11.73
CA VAL A 10 0.63 2.95 13.11
C VAL A 10 -0.88 3.09 13.28
N VAL A 11 -1.60 1.97 13.44
CA VAL A 11 -3.06 1.99 13.54
C VAL A 11 -3.51 1.17 14.75
N PRO A 12 -3.81 1.83 15.88
CA PRO A 12 -4.24 1.15 17.10
C PRO A 12 -5.55 0.37 16.87
N GLY A 13 -5.56 -0.89 17.29
CA GLY A 13 -6.75 -1.76 17.19
C GLY A 13 -7.06 -2.25 15.77
N LEU A 14 -6.13 -2.13 14.82
CA LEU A 14 -6.24 -2.71 13.49
C LEU A 14 -5.40 -3.99 13.40
N ASP A 15 -6.02 -5.07 12.92
CA ASP A 15 -5.31 -6.32 12.64
C ASP A 15 -4.45 -6.20 11.37
N GLU A 16 -3.31 -6.89 11.35
CA GLU A 16 -2.39 -6.91 10.21
C GLU A 16 -3.07 -7.40 8.91
N ASP A 17 -3.89 -8.45 8.99
CA ASP A 17 -4.67 -8.95 7.84
C ASP A 17 -5.57 -7.86 7.23
N LYS A 18 -6.32 -7.13 8.09
CA LYS A 18 -7.18 -6.03 7.63
C LYS A 18 -6.36 -4.89 7.06
N PHE A 19 -5.22 -4.57 7.67
CA PHE A 19 -4.32 -3.54 7.16
C PHE A 19 -3.82 -3.90 5.76
N GLN A 20 -3.43 -5.14 5.54
CA GLN A 20 -2.92 -5.58 4.24
C GLN A 20 -4.01 -5.59 3.16
N MET A 21 -5.21 -6.04 3.50
CA MET A 21 -6.37 -5.93 2.61
C MET A 21 -6.65 -4.48 2.20
N LEU A 22 -6.57 -3.54 3.14
CA LEU A 22 -6.79 -2.11 2.86
C LEU A 22 -5.67 -1.52 2.00
N ALA A 23 -4.41 -1.90 2.25
CA ALA A 23 -3.27 -1.45 1.45
C ALA A 23 -3.37 -1.93 0.00
N GLU A 24 -3.76 -3.18 -0.22
CA GLU A 24 -4.00 -3.72 -1.57
C GLU A 24 -5.19 -3.04 -2.26
N ALA A 25 -6.30 -2.86 -1.54
CA ALA A 25 -7.46 -2.14 -2.06
C ALA A 25 -7.10 -0.70 -2.47
N ALA A 26 -6.30 0.00 -1.66
CA ALA A 26 -5.81 1.34 -1.99
C ALA A 26 -4.93 1.32 -3.25
N LYS A 27 -4.02 0.34 -3.39
CA LYS A 27 -3.18 0.19 -4.59
C LYS A 27 -4.01 0.04 -5.86
N GLN A 28 -5.05 -0.79 -5.81
CA GLN A 28 -5.96 -1.06 -6.94
C GLN A 28 -6.90 0.12 -7.23
N GLY A 29 -7.38 0.80 -6.18
CA GLY A 29 -8.30 1.93 -6.28
C GLY A 29 -7.63 3.25 -6.67
N CYS A 30 -6.30 3.35 -6.58
CA CYS A 30 -5.59 4.61 -6.76
C CYS A 30 -5.67 5.09 -8.23
N PRO A 31 -6.30 6.25 -8.51
CA PRO A 31 -6.38 6.81 -9.86
C PRO A 31 -4.99 7.13 -10.43
N LEU A 32 -4.00 7.35 -9.55
CA LEU A 32 -2.61 7.56 -9.94
C LEU A 32 -1.98 6.29 -10.56
N SER A 33 -2.26 5.10 -10.02
CA SER A 33 -1.79 3.84 -10.63
C SER A 33 -2.37 3.62 -12.04
N LYS A 34 -3.62 4.06 -12.27
CA LYS A 34 -4.25 4.01 -13.59
C LYS A 34 -3.66 5.06 -14.55
N ALA A 35 -3.38 6.25 -14.06
CA ALA A 35 -2.73 7.30 -14.84
C ALA A 35 -1.26 6.96 -15.18
N LEU A 36 -0.59 6.20 -14.31
CA LEU A 36 0.77 5.71 -14.46
C LEU A 36 0.83 4.33 -15.11
N ALA A 37 -0.17 3.93 -15.90
CA ALA A 37 -0.16 2.65 -16.64
C ALA A 37 1.05 2.51 -17.60
N SER A 38 1.69 3.62 -17.96
CA SER A 38 2.93 3.67 -18.74
C SER A 38 4.19 3.23 -17.97
N VAL A 39 4.09 3.06 -16.64
CA VAL A 39 5.19 2.64 -15.77
C VAL A 39 5.24 1.11 -15.73
N SER A 40 6.40 0.54 -16.03
CA SER A 40 6.55 -0.91 -16.26
C SER A 40 6.33 -1.77 -15.01
N SER A 41 6.50 -1.21 -13.80
CA SER A 41 6.25 -1.94 -12.54
C SER A 41 5.98 -1.00 -11.37
N ILE A 42 4.92 -1.30 -10.60
CA ILE A 42 4.55 -0.61 -9.34
C ILE A 42 4.43 -1.64 -8.22
N THR A 43 5.32 -1.55 -7.23
CA THR A 43 5.34 -2.41 -6.03
C THR A 43 4.93 -1.60 -4.80
N LEU A 44 4.11 -2.18 -3.92
CA LEU A 44 3.75 -1.59 -2.64
C LEU A 44 4.15 -2.55 -1.53
N THR A 45 4.96 -2.07 -0.60
CA THR A 45 5.29 -2.76 0.65
C THR A 45 4.60 -2.01 1.77
N ALA A 46 3.64 -2.65 2.42
CA ALA A 46 2.91 -2.08 3.54
C ALA A 46 3.27 -2.81 4.83
N THR A 47 3.64 -2.03 5.85
CA THR A 47 4.04 -2.49 7.17
C THR A 47 3.17 -1.81 8.21
N LEU A 48 2.47 -2.61 9.01
CA LEU A 48 1.79 -2.13 10.20
C LEU A 48 2.81 -2.09 11.35
N GLN A 49 3.05 -0.90 11.89
CA GLN A 49 3.87 -0.72 13.07
C GLN A 49 2.98 -0.81 14.30
N ASP A 50 3.18 -1.85 15.09
CA ASP A 50 2.54 -2.02 16.38
C ASP A 50 3.06 -0.94 17.34
N THR A 51 2.15 -0.15 17.91
CA THR A 51 2.47 0.77 19.02
C THR A 51 2.20 0.02 20.31
N ALA A 52 3.06 -0.94 20.63
CA ALA A 52 3.20 -1.43 22.00
C ALA A 52 3.97 -0.41 22.85
#